data_AF-A0A895Y826-F1
#
_entry.id   AF-A0A895Y826-F1
#
_cell.length_a   1.000
_cell.length_b   1.000
_cell.length_c   1.000
_cell.angle_alpha   90.00
_cell.angle_beta   90.00
_cell.angle_gamma   90.00
#
_symmetry.space_group_name_H-M   'P 1'
#
loop_
_entity.id
_entity.type
_entity.pdbx_description
1 polymer ?
#
loop_
_entity_poly.entity_id
_entity_poly.type
_entity_poly.pdbx_seq_one_letter_code
_entity_poly.pdbx_strand_id
1 'polypeptide(L)'
;MTVRELARLARVAPGTVSKVLRTLDDAGVLARSERAGRFEQVYKRHLVERWVQDYTFVKANRVGWYLAPRGLQSVLDEVAGAGARVAVTGSYAAQRLLPRSTVPLTAMTQLALYVSDIESAAGALELVETTPPSANVLLAQPYDVELLSTRNDTGGDLVSVGPGQTVADLLTMPGRARQEAEQLMDALASEDRGWR
;
A
#
# COMPACT_ATOMS: atom_id res chain seq x y z
N MET A 1 -16.19 1.87 16.95
CA MET A 1 -14.95 1.37 17.56
C MET A 1 -14.54 2.30 18.70
N THR A 2 -14.16 1.76 19.85
CA THR A 2 -13.64 2.52 21.02
C THR A 2 -12.11 2.55 21.05
N VAL A 3 -11.52 3.44 21.86
CA VAL A 3 -10.05 3.50 22.06
C VAL A 3 -9.50 2.16 22.56
N ARG A 4 -10.20 1.48 23.47
CA ARG A 4 -9.76 0.18 24.02
C ARG A 4 -9.85 -0.93 22.98
N GLU A 5 -10.91 -0.94 22.18
CA GLU A 5 -11.05 -1.89 21.07
C GLU A 5 -9.94 -1.71 20.04
N LEU A 6 -9.67 -0.46 19.63
CA LEU A 6 -8.62 -0.15 18.67
C LEU A 6 -7.23 -0.49 19.22
N ALA A 7 -6.95 -0.18 20.49
CA ALA A 7 -5.70 -0.54 21.15
C ALA A 7 -5.46 -2.05 21.18
N ARG A 8 -6.51 -2.83 21.43
CA ARG A 8 -6.45 -4.29 21.39
C ARG A 8 -6.17 -4.81 19.98
N LEU A 9 -6.85 -4.27 18.96
CA LEU A 9 -6.67 -4.66 17.56
C LEU A 9 -5.26 -4.31 17.04
N ALA A 10 -4.80 -3.09 17.34
CA ALA A 10 -3.49 -2.60 16.94
C ALA A 10 -2.34 -3.07 17.84
N ARG A 11 -2.64 -3.86 18.89
CA ARG A 11 -1.67 -4.40 19.86
C ARG A 11 -0.76 -3.32 20.49
N VAL A 12 -1.33 -2.16 20.81
CA VAL A 12 -0.63 -1.03 21.43
C VAL A 12 -1.33 -0.60 22.72
N ALA A 13 -0.64 0.19 23.55
CA ALA A 13 -1.22 0.74 24.76
C ALA A 13 -2.37 1.73 24.43
N PRO A 14 -3.47 1.76 25.21
CA PRO A 14 -4.58 2.71 25.01
C PRO A 14 -4.15 4.19 25.05
N GLY A 15 -3.10 4.51 25.81
CA GLY A 15 -2.51 5.85 25.84
C GLY A 15 -1.89 6.26 24.51
N THR A 16 -1.25 5.33 23.79
CA THR A 16 -0.70 5.55 22.45
C THR A 16 -1.83 5.84 21.46
N VAL A 17 -2.88 5.01 21.48
CA VAL A 17 -4.05 5.20 20.63
C VAL A 17 -4.73 6.55 20.91
N SER A 18 -4.88 6.91 22.18
CA SER A 18 -5.46 8.22 22.57
C SER A 18 -4.66 9.41 22.04
N LYS A 19 -3.32 9.32 22.01
CA LYS A 19 -2.45 10.36 21.45
C LYS A 19 -2.60 10.46 19.93
N VAL A 20 -2.50 9.32 19.22
CA VAL A 20 -2.64 9.28 17.76
C VAL A 20 -4.01 9.78 17.31
N LEU A 21 -5.08 9.32 17.96
CA LEU A 21 -6.44 9.76 17.63
C LEU A 21 -6.63 11.26 17.85
N ARG A 22 -5.99 11.85 18.86
CA ARG A 22 -6.00 13.31 19.05
C ARG A 22 -5.31 14.01 17.89
N THR A 23 -4.12 13.56 17.50
CA THR A 23 -3.40 14.12 16.36
C THR A 23 -4.19 14.00 15.05
N LEU A 24 -4.90 12.89 14.83
CA LEU A 24 -5.74 12.70 13.65
C LEU A 24 -7.00 13.56 13.69
N ASP A 25 -7.61 13.74 14.86
CA ASP A 25 -8.75 14.62 15.08
C ASP A 25 -8.38 16.09 14.84
N ASP A 26 -7.24 16.54 15.39
CA ASP A 26 -6.69 17.88 15.18
C ASP A 26 -6.36 18.13 13.69
N ALA A 27 -6.01 17.07 12.95
CA ALA A 27 -5.76 17.11 11.50
C ALA A 27 -7.04 16.98 10.64
N GLY A 28 -8.22 16.92 11.26
CA GLY A 28 -9.50 16.81 10.53
C GLY A 28 -9.70 15.46 9.82
N VAL A 29 -9.00 14.41 10.25
CA VAL A 29 -9.08 13.06 9.67
C VAL A 29 -10.27 12.26 10.23
N LEU A 30 -10.78 12.65 11.40
CA LEU A 30 -11.83 11.92 12.11
C LEU A 30 -13.08 12.80 12.29
N ALA A 31 -14.25 12.19 12.17
CA ALA A 31 -15.50 12.78 12.66
C ALA A 31 -15.90 12.11 13.97
N ARG A 32 -16.02 12.91 15.03
CA ARG A 32 -16.49 12.42 16.34
C ARG A 32 -18.01 12.29 16.37
N SER A 33 -18.47 11.25 17.04
CA SER A 33 -19.88 11.10 17.39
C SER A 33 -20.30 12.13 18.43
N GLU A 34 -21.54 12.61 18.34
CA GLU A 34 -22.19 13.34 19.42
C GLU A 34 -22.29 12.51 20.70
N ARG A 35 -22.26 11.16 20.60
CA ARG A 35 -22.13 10.26 21.75
C ARG A 35 -20.67 10.18 22.16
N ALA A 36 -20.37 10.73 23.33
CA ALA A 36 -19.02 10.83 23.89
C ALA A 36 -18.19 9.53 23.71
N GLY A 37 -17.05 9.66 23.03
CA GLY A 37 -16.00 8.62 22.97
C GLY A 37 -16.05 7.64 21.79
N ARG A 38 -16.89 7.87 20.78
CA ARG A 38 -16.90 7.06 19.53
C ARG A 38 -16.57 7.92 18.30
N PHE A 39 -15.90 7.32 17.33
CA PHE A 39 -15.68 7.88 16.00
C PHE A 39 -16.74 7.35 15.05
N GLU A 40 -17.37 8.24 14.28
CA GLU A 40 -18.42 7.88 13.33
C GLU A 40 -17.87 7.70 11.92
N GLN A 41 -16.85 8.50 11.55
CA GLN A 41 -16.28 8.48 10.22
C GLN A 41 -14.77 8.71 10.27
N VAL A 42 -14.07 8.08 9.32
CA VAL A 42 -12.66 8.33 9.02
C VAL A 42 -12.61 8.86 7.59
N TYR A 43 -12.04 10.05 7.42
CA TYR A 43 -11.72 10.59 6.11
C TYR A 43 -10.42 9.92 5.64
N LYS A 44 -10.55 8.77 4.98
CA LYS A 44 -9.46 7.89 4.52
C LYS A 44 -8.48 8.61 3.59
N ARG A 45 -8.97 9.49 2.71
CA ARG A 45 -8.10 10.33 1.86
C ARG A 45 -7.19 11.22 2.72
N HIS A 46 -7.79 12.02 3.61
CA HIS A 46 -7.03 12.87 4.55
C HIS A 46 -6.10 12.05 5.46
N LEU A 47 -6.53 10.86 5.90
CA LEU A 47 -5.71 9.97 6.71
C LEU A 47 -4.42 9.60 5.97
N VAL A 48 -4.54 9.13 4.72
CA VAL A 48 -3.38 8.71 3.94
C VAL A 48 -2.50 9.91 3.59
N GLU A 49 -3.08 11.05 3.20
CA GLU A 49 -2.34 12.29 2.92
C GLU A 49 -1.55 12.79 4.13
N ARG A 50 -2.13 12.71 5.33
CA ARG A 50 -1.43 13.03 6.57
C ARG A 50 -0.36 12.00 6.89
N TRP A 51 -0.65 10.72 6.68
CA TRP A 51 0.27 9.62 6.98
C TRP A 51 1.54 9.68 6.13
N VAL A 52 1.43 9.96 4.83
CA VAL A 52 2.57 10.06 3.91
C VAL A 52 3.49 11.26 4.16
N GLN A 53 3.15 12.14 5.10
CA GLN A 53 4.09 13.15 5.59
C GLN A 53 5.19 12.53 6.47
N ASP A 54 4.86 11.44 7.17
CA ASP A 54 5.78 10.72 8.06
C ASP A 54 6.25 9.38 7.47
N TYR A 55 5.53 8.86 6.47
CA TYR A 55 5.83 7.60 5.77
C TYR A 55 6.41 7.84 4.38
N THR A 56 7.43 7.09 4.01
CA THR A 56 7.77 6.86 2.60
C THR A 56 8.10 5.40 2.36
N PHE A 57 7.70 4.87 1.19
CA PHE A 57 7.95 3.47 0.83
C PHE A 57 9.42 3.06 0.98
N VAL A 58 10.34 3.92 0.52
CA VAL A 58 11.79 3.62 0.53
C VAL A 58 12.42 3.75 1.93
N LYS A 59 11.95 4.68 2.78
CA LYS A 59 12.56 4.90 4.11
C LYS A 59 11.98 3.96 5.17
N ALA A 60 10.71 3.60 5.05
CA ALA A 60 10.04 2.75 6.03
C ALA A 60 10.41 1.27 5.89
N ASN A 61 10.96 0.86 4.74
CA ASN A 61 11.22 -0.54 4.42
C ASN A 61 12.68 -0.74 4.03
N ARG A 62 13.16 -1.99 4.09
CA ARG A 62 14.41 -2.35 3.40
C ARG A 62 14.05 -2.56 1.93
N VAL A 63 14.67 -1.81 1.03
CA VAL A 63 14.33 -1.85 -0.41
C VAL A 63 15.56 -2.20 -1.25
N GLY A 64 15.40 -3.16 -2.17
CA GLY A 64 16.36 -3.48 -3.22
C GLY A 64 15.82 -3.09 -4.60
N TRP A 65 16.74 -2.68 -5.48
CA TRP A 65 16.43 -2.16 -6.81
C TRP A 65 16.92 -3.16 -7.86
N TYR A 66 16.00 -3.58 -8.73
CA TYR A 66 16.24 -4.69 -9.63
C TYR A 66 15.74 -4.41 -11.04
N LEU A 67 16.42 -5.03 -11.99
CA LEU A 67 15.98 -5.18 -13.36
C LEU A 67 15.46 -6.61 -13.56
N ALA A 68 14.27 -6.75 -14.13
CA ALA A 68 13.75 -8.01 -14.65
C ALA A 68 14.17 -8.18 -16.11
N PRO A 69 15.20 -9.00 -16.43
CA PRO A 69 15.73 -9.08 -17.79
C PRO A 69 14.74 -9.74 -18.77
N ARG A 70 13.87 -10.61 -18.25
CA ARG A 70 12.78 -11.28 -18.99
C ARG A 70 11.50 -10.45 -19.07
N GLY A 71 11.51 -9.22 -18.53
CA GLY A 71 10.35 -8.33 -18.48
C GLY A 71 9.44 -8.57 -17.27
N LEU A 72 8.55 -7.60 -17.01
CA LEU A 72 7.69 -7.60 -15.82
C LEU A 72 6.63 -8.70 -15.83
N GLN A 73 6.17 -9.14 -17.00
CA GLN A 73 5.17 -10.21 -17.09
C GLN A 73 5.73 -11.54 -16.55
N SER A 74 6.99 -11.86 -16.85
CA SER A 74 7.67 -13.06 -16.31
C SER A 74 7.67 -13.06 -14.78
N VAL A 75 7.91 -11.89 -14.17
CA VAL A 75 7.91 -11.73 -12.71
C VAL A 75 6.50 -11.94 -12.14
N LEU A 76 5.47 -11.36 -12.78
CA LEU A 76 4.09 -11.52 -12.34
C LEU A 76 3.62 -12.98 -12.40
N ASP A 77 3.97 -13.69 -13.48
CA ASP A 77 3.60 -15.09 -13.67
C ASP A 77 4.25 -15.99 -12.61
N GLU A 78 5.52 -15.74 -12.27
CA GLU A 78 6.23 -16.49 -11.21
C GLU A 78 5.66 -16.18 -9.82
N VAL A 79 5.36 -14.91 -9.53
CA VAL A 79 4.78 -14.52 -8.23
C VAL A 79 3.36 -15.09 -8.06
N ALA A 80 2.57 -15.18 -9.14
CA ALA A 80 1.26 -15.84 -9.10
C ALA A 80 1.36 -17.31 -8.65
N GLY A 81 2.46 -18.00 -8.99
CA GLY A 81 2.72 -19.38 -8.55
C GLY A 81 3.35 -19.52 -7.16
N ALA A 82 3.89 -18.45 -6.57
CA ALA A 82 4.72 -18.50 -5.37
C ALA A 82 3.95 -18.52 -4.04
N GLY A 83 2.65 -18.23 -4.04
CA GLY A 83 1.80 -18.24 -2.84
C GLY A 83 2.03 -17.06 -1.88
N ALA A 84 1.61 -17.22 -0.61
CA ALA A 84 1.42 -16.14 0.38
C ALA A 84 2.70 -15.51 1.00
N ARG A 85 3.79 -15.40 0.22
CA ARG A 85 5.07 -14.80 0.67
C ARG A 85 5.42 -13.51 -0.04
N VAL A 86 4.58 -13.10 -0.99
CA VAL A 86 4.73 -11.90 -1.78
C VAL A 86 3.39 -11.16 -1.81
N ALA A 87 3.43 -9.85 -1.63
CA ALA A 87 2.27 -8.98 -1.81
C ALA A 87 2.62 -7.86 -2.78
N VAL A 88 1.78 -7.66 -3.80
CA VAL A 88 1.97 -6.60 -4.77
C VAL A 88 1.48 -5.26 -4.22
N THR A 89 2.21 -4.19 -4.52
CA THR A 89 1.80 -2.81 -4.23
C THR A 89 2.08 -1.89 -5.43
N GLY A 90 1.95 -0.58 -5.25
CA GLY A 90 2.24 0.44 -6.26
C GLY A 90 1.32 0.32 -7.46
N SER A 91 1.86 0.60 -8.65
CA SER A 91 1.10 0.74 -9.90
C SER A 91 0.26 -0.49 -10.24
N TYR A 92 0.81 -1.70 -10.10
CA TYR A 92 0.07 -2.92 -10.43
C TYR A 92 -1.11 -3.14 -9.48
N ALA A 93 -0.90 -2.96 -8.16
CA ALA A 93 -1.98 -3.05 -7.19
C ALA A 93 -3.04 -1.97 -7.44
N ALA A 94 -2.63 -0.76 -7.81
CA ALA A 94 -3.53 0.34 -8.14
C ALA A 94 -4.44 -0.03 -9.31
N GLN A 95 -3.85 -0.53 -10.40
CA GLN A 95 -4.58 -0.95 -11.60
C GLN A 95 -5.59 -2.06 -11.30
N ARG A 96 -5.25 -3.01 -10.41
CA ARG A 96 -6.17 -4.06 -9.97
C ARG A 96 -7.33 -3.57 -9.11
N LEU A 97 -7.12 -2.46 -8.40
CA LEU A 97 -8.14 -1.82 -7.57
C LEU A 97 -9.06 -0.88 -8.35
N LEU A 98 -8.68 -0.48 -9.56
CA LEU A 98 -9.53 0.35 -10.41
C LEU A 98 -10.75 -0.46 -10.90
N PRO A 99 -11.93 0.17 -11.02
CA PRO A 99 -13.06 -0.44 -11.71
C PRO A 99 -12.68 -0.88 -13.13
N ARG A 100 -13.22 -2.01 -13.60
CA ARG A 100 -12.90 -2.56 -14.94
C ARG A 100 -13.20 -1.60 -16.10
N SER A 101 -14.10 -0.64 -15.89
CA SER A 101 -14.44 0.41 -16.85
C SER A 101 -13.43 1.55 -16.92
N THR A 102 -12.49 1.60 -15.98
CA THR A 102 -11.52 2.69 -15.86
C THR A 102 -10.22 2.32 -16.54
N VAL A 103 -9.77 3.15 -17.48
CA VAL A 103 -8.47 3.01 -18.13
C VAL A 103 -7.39 3.60 -17.20
N PRO A 104 -6.32 2.86 -16.84
CA PRO A 104 -5.22 3.40 -16.07
C PRO A 104 -4.58 4.61 -16.77
N LEU A 105 -4.26 5.67 -16.00
CA LEU A 105 -3.64 6.88 -16.56
C LEU A 105 -2.23 6.65 -17.13
N THR A 106 -1.54 5.64 -16.63
CA THR A 106 -0.15 5.34 -16.97
C THR A 106 0.01 3.87 -17.36
N ALA A 107 0.94 3.61 -18.27
CA ALA A 107 1.42 2.26 -18.48
C ALA A 107 2.26 1.83 -17.27
N MET A 108 2.18 0.55 -16.88
CA MET A 108 3.02 0.00 -15.83
C MET A 108 4.47 -0.12 -16.35
N THR A 109 5.36 0.72 -15.84
CA THR A 109 6.80 0.68 -16.16
C THR A 109 7.65 0.10 -15.03
N GLN A 110 7.05 -0.09 -13.85
CA GLN A 110 7.72 -0.57 -12.65
C GLN A 110 6.79 -1.46 -11.83
N LEU A 111 7.31 -2.53 -11.25
CA LEU A 111 6.60 -3.42 -10.33
C LEU A 111 7.20 -3.29 -8.92
N ALA A 112 6.35 -3.13 -7.91
CA ALA A 112 6.76 -3.07 -6.52
C ALA A 112 6.15 -4.24 -5.74
N LEU A 113 6.99 -5.00 -5.06
CA LEU A 113 6.61 -6.20 -4.33
C LEU A 113 7.08 -6.09 -2.89
N TYR A 114 6.20 -6.38 -1.94
CA TYR A 114 6.59 -6.75 -0.60
C TYR A 114 6.97 -8.23 -0.56
N VAL A 115 8.13 -8.54 0.03
CA VAL A 115 8.68 -9.90 0.14
C VAL A 115 9.21 -10.14 1.55
N SER A 116 9.24 -11.40 1.99
CA SER A 116 9.80 -11.75 3.30
C SER A 116 11.32 -11.61 3.37
N ASP A 117 11.99 -11.87 2.25
CA ASP A 117 13.45 -11.84 2.10
C ASP A 117 13.79 -11.38 0.68
N ILE A 118 14.60 -10.34 0.55
CA ILE A 118 14.87 -9.68 -0.74
C ILE A 118 15.78 -10.54 -1.60
N GLU A 119 16.83 -11.08 -1.01
CA GLU A 119 17.86 -11.85 -1.71
C GLU A 119 17.30 -13.17 -2.26
N SER A 120 16.54 -13.90 -1.44
CA SER A 120 15.85 -15.11 -1.87
C SER A 120 14.82 -14.83 -2.96
N ALA A 121 14.05 -13.74 -2.85
CA ALA A 121 13.07 -13.37 -3.86
C ALA A 121 13.74 -12.94 -5.17
N ALA A 122 14.80 -12.14 -5.10
CA ALA A 122 15.56 -11.72 -6.28
C ALA A 122 16.16 -12.91 -7.02
N GLY A 123 16.76 -13.87 -6.30
CA GLY A 123 17.30 -15.09 -6.89
C GLY A 123 16.23 -15.98 -7.51
N ALA A 124 15.09 -16.15 -6.83
CA ALA A 124 13.97 -16.96 -7.34
C ALA A 124 13.33 -16.34 -8.60
N LEU A 125 13.22 -15.01 -8.65
CA LEU A 125 12.65 -14.24 -9.75
C LEU A 125 13.67 -13.92 -10.86
N GLU A 126 14.88 -14.47 -10.76
CA GLU A 126 16.02 -14.23 -11.66
C GLU A 126 16.28 -12.73 -11.95
N LEU A 127 16.15 -11.92 -10.91
CA LEU A 127 16.33 -10.48 -10.98
C LEU A 127 17.82 -10.10 -10.92
N VAL A 128 18.17 -9.04 -11.63
CA VAL A 128 19.53 -8.48 -11.64
C VAL A 128 19.53 -7.19 -10.83
N GLU A 129 20.38 -7.13 -9.79
CA GLU A 129 20.55 -5.91 -9.00
C GLU A 129 21.01 -4.74 -9.89
N THR A 130 20.43 -3.56 -9.69
CA THR A 130 20.72 -2.39 -10.51
C THR A 130 20.54 -1.09 -9.74
N THR A 131 20.78 0.03 -10.43
CA THR A 131 20.59 1.37 -9.85
C THR A 131 19.13 1.83 -9.98
N PRO A 132 18.63 2.70 -9.09
CA PRO A 132 17.23 3.15 -9.13
C PRO A 132 16.75 3.69 -10.49
N PRO A 133 17.55 4.46 -11.27
CA PRO A 133 17.12 4.93 -12.59
C PRO A 133 16.91 3.81 -13.63
N SER A 134 17.51 2.64 -13.43
CA SER A 134 17.43 1.49 -14.34
C SER A 134 16.52 0.38 -13.83
N ALA A 135 16.05 0.48 -12.58
CA ALA A 135 15.21 -0.52 -11.97
C ALA A 135 13.78 -0.48 -12.50
N ASN A 136 13.25 -1.64 -12.85
CA ASN A 136 11.83 -1.84 -13.15
C ASN A 136 11.15 -2.76 -12.14
N VAL A 137 11.89 -3.33 -11.19
CA VAL A 137 11.36 -4.09 -10.05
C VAL A 137 11.93 -3.55 -8.75
N LEU A 138 11.07 -3.27 -7.78
CA LEU A 138 11.44 -2.95 -6.41
C LEU A 138 10.98 -4.10 -5.53
N LEU A 139 11.92 -4.67 -4.79
CA LEU A 139 11.63 -5.62 -3.72
C LEU A 139 11.76 -4.90 -2.39
N ALA A 140 10.70 -4.91 -1.59
CA ALA A 140 10.69 -4.32 -0.26
C ALA A 140 10.45 -5.41 0.78
N GLN A 141 11.34 -5.51 1.77
CA GLN A 141 11.03 -6.24 2.98
C GLN A 141 10.30 -5.27 3.93
N PRO A 142 8.99 -5.48 4.19
CA PRO A 142 8.19 -4.52 4.91
C PRO A 142 8.58 -4.46 6.39
N TYR A 143 8.52 -3.27 6.98
CA TYR A 143 8.60 -3.14 8.44
C TYR A 143 7.41 -3.82 9.13
N ASP A 144 6.21 -3.67 8.58
CA ASP A 144 5.01 -4.37 9.03
C ASP A 144 4.83 -5.67 8.24
N VAL A 145 5.23 -6.79 8.84
CA VAL A 145 5.15 -8.11 8.20
C VAL A 145 3.72 -8.59 7.93
N GLU A 146 2.71 -7.99 8.57
CA GLU A 146 1.31 -8.30 8.29
C GLU A 146 0.88 -7.84 6.88
N LEU A 147 1.68 -7.00 6.20
CA LEU A 147 1.47 -6.69 4.78
C LEU A 147 1.61 -7.91 3.86
N LEU A 148 2.35 -8.94 4.29
CA LEU A 148 2.51 -10.20 3.54
C LEU A 148 1.33 -11.16 3.77
N SER A 149 0.65 -11.06 4.92
CA SER A 149 -0.48 -11.90 5.29
C SER A 149 -1.83 -11.30 4.87
N THR A 150 -1.90 -9.98 4.73
CA THR A 150 -3.13 -9.25 4.39
C THR A 150 -3.49 -9.49 2.93
N ARG A 151 -4.54 -10.29 2.72
CA ARG A 151 -5.08 -10.53 1.38
C ARG A 151 -6.14 -9.51 1.03
N ASN A 152 -5.90 -8.74 -0.02
CA ASN A 152 -6.96 -8.04 -0.71
C ASN A 152 -7.45 -8.91 -1.88
N ASP A 153 -8.55 -9.63 -1.67
CA ASP A 153 -9.10 -10.56 -2.65
C ASP A 153 -9.84 -9.79 -3.75
N THR A 154 -9.09 -9.34 -4.74
CA THR A 154 -9.60 -8.78 -6.00
C THR A 154 -9.81 -9.86 -7.07
N GLY A 155 -9.72 -11.15 -6.70
CA GLY A 155 -9.67 -12.29 -7.62
C GLY A 155 -8.30 -12.50 -8.27
N GLY A 156 -7.93 -13.76 -8.50
CA GLY A 156 -6.64 -14.16 -9.10
C GLY A 156 -5.58 -14.60 -8.07
N ASP A 157 -4.49 -15.17 -8.58
CA ASP A 157 -3.49 -15.86 -7.75
C ASP A 157 -2.49 -14.92 -7.04
N LEU A 158 -2.43 -13.67 -7.50
CA LEU A 158 -1.55 -12.61 -6.97
C LEU A 158 -2.20 -11.86 -5.80
N VAL A 159 -1.58 -11.93 -4.62
CA VAL A 159 -1.99 -11.16 -3.44
C VAL A 159 -1.53 -9.71 -3.59
N SER A 160 -2.43 -8.75 -3.34
CA SER A 160 -2.11 -7.32 -3.28
C SER A 160 -2.42 -6.75 -1.91
N VAL A 161 -1.70 -5.70 -1.53
CA VAL A 161 -2.01 -4.96 -0.29
C VAL A 161 -3.36 -4.23 -0.39
N GLY A 162 -3.89 -3.79 0.76
CA GLY A 162 -5.14 -3.05 0.81
C GLY A 162 -5.05 -1.64 0.20
N PRO A 163 -6.19 -1.00 -0.14
CA PRO A 163 -6.21 0.28 -0.85
C PRO A 163 -5.44 1.40 -0.13
N GLY A 164 -5.53 1.47 1.20
CA GLY A 164 -4.80 2.45 2.01
C GLY A 164 -3.28 2.36 1.85
N GLN A 165 -2.74 1.14 1.87
CA GLN A 165 -1.31 0.91 1.69
C GLN A 165 -0.88 1.21 0.25
N THR A 166 -1.65 0.75 -0.75
CA THR A 166 -1.37 1.01 -2.17
C THR A 166 -1.29 2.51 -2.46
N VAL A 167 -2.24 3.30 -1.95
CA VAL A 167 -2.23 4.76 -2.12
C VAL A 167 -1.03 5.38 -1.40
N ALA A 168 -0.74 4.99 -0.16
CA ALA A 168 0.41 5.53 0.59
C ALA A 168 1.75 5.25 -0.09
N ASP A 169 1.91 4.06 -0.66
CA ASP A 169 3.09 3.67 -1.41
C ASP A 169 3.23 4.53 -2.68
N LEU A 170 2.18 4.62 -3.50
CA LEU A 170 2.19 5.41 -4.72
C LEU A 170 2.48 6.90 -4.48
N LEU A 171 1.90 7.50 -3.44
CA LEU A 171 2.12 8.90 -3.10
C LEU A 171 3.58 9.21 -2.70
N THR A 172 4.35 8.18 -2.35
CA THR A 172 5.73 8.30 -1.86
C THR A 172 6.76 7.64 -2.79
N MET A 173 6.30 7.06 -3.90
CA MET A 173 7.12 6.53 -4.99
C MET A 173 7.46 7.61 -6.02
N PRO A 174 8.59 7.48 -6.74
CA PRO A 174 9.01 8.45 -7.74
C PRO A 174 8.15 8.41 -9.02
N GLY A 175 8.37 9.39 -9.90
CA GLY A 175 7.80 9.40 -11.25
C GLY A 175 6.32 9.81 -11.27
N ARG A 176 5.50 9.04 -11.98
CA ARG A 176 4.07 9.32 -12.16
C ARG A 176 3.16 8.59 -11.16
N ALA A 177 3.73 7.88 -10.18
CA ALA A 177 3.00 7.13 -9.18
C ALA A 177 1.95 7.98 -8.43
N ARG A 178 2.24 9.26 -8.15
CA ARG A 178 1.25 10.18 -7.57
C ARG A 178 -0.01 10.33 -8.42
N GLN A 179 0.10 10.41 -9.75
CA GLN A 179 -1.09 10.55 -10.62
C GLN A 179 -1.97 9.29 -10.56
N GLU A 180 -1.36 8.11 -10.43
CA GLU A 180 -2.06 6.85 -10.23
C GLU A 180 -2.74 6.79 -8.85
N ALA A 181 -2.10 7.34 -7.81
CA ALA A 181 -2.71 7.46 -6.49
C ALA A 181 -3.96 8.34 -6.53
N GLU A 182 -3.89 9.51 -7.17
CA GLU A 182 -5.05 10.40 -7.32
C GLU A 182 -6.20 9.71 -8.06
N GLN A 183 -5.91 9.04 -9.20
CA GLN A 183 -6.91 8.27 -9.95
C GLN A 183 -7.56 7.18 -9.08
N LEU A 184 -6.75 6.44 -8.32
CA LEU A 184 -7.23 5.39 -7.44
C LEU A 184 -8.11 5.97 -6.32
N MET A 185 -7.70 7.06 -5.68
CA MET A 185 -8.49 7.71 -4.64
C MET A 185 -9.84 8.20 -5.18
N ASP A 186 -9.87 8.79 -6.38
CA ASP A 186 -11.12 9.21 -7.03
C ASP A 186 -12.04 8.03 -7.34
N ALA A 187 -11.47 6.91 -7.81
CA ALA A 187 -12.23 5.69 -8.02
C ALA A 187 -12.81 5.15 -6.71
N LEU A 188 -12.02 5.09 -5.63
CA LEU A 188 -12.46 4.65 -4.31
C LEU A 188 -13.55 5.58 -3.72
N ALA A 189 -13.46 6.88 -3.99
CA ALA A 189 -14.44 7.88 -3.54
C ALA A 189 -15.85 7.71 -4.16
N SER A 190 -15.94 6.99 -5.28
CA SER A 190 -17.21 6.66 -5.92
C SER A 190 -18.03 5.63 -5.13
N GLU A 191 -17.36 4.73 -4.39
CA GLU A 191 -17.97 3.65 -3.61
C GLU A 191 -17.99 3.94 -2.10
N ASP A 192 -16.96 4.63 -1.60
CA ASP A 192 -16.78 4.89 -0.18
C ASP A 192 -16.54 6.38 0.08
N ARG A 193 -17.50 7.00 0.78
CA ARG A 193 -17.47 8.43 1.13
C ARG A 193 -16.28 8.82 1.98
N GLY A 194 -15.61 7.89 2.66
CA GLY A 194 -14.37 8.16 3.39
C GLY A 194 -13.21 8.55 2.46
N TRP A 195 -13.27 8.19 1.18
CA TRP A 195 -12.25 8.54 0.18
C TRP A 195 -12.54 9.83 -0.58
N ARG A 196 -13.68 10.49 -0.34
CA ARG A 196 -13.98 11.80 -0.91
C ARG A 196 -13.09 12.87 -0.32
#